data_AF-N9LYN9-F1
#
_entry.id   AF-N9LYN9-F1
#
_cell.length_a   1.000
_cell.length_b   1.000
_cell.length_c   1.000
_cell.angle_alpha   90.00
_cell.angle_beta   90.00
_cell.angle_gamma   90.00
#
_symmetry.space_group_name_H-M   'P 1'
#
loop_
_entity.id
_entity.type
_entity.pdbx_description
1 polymer ?
#
loop_
_entity_poly.entity_id
_entity_poly.type
_entity_poly.pdbx_seq_one_letter_code
_entity_poly.pdbx_strand_id
1 'polypeptide(L)'
;MKSLLICTPLLVALTFAGCATVPSKPRTFDQLGQFTAYPLNNKTYRVGFQADNNLSYGTAEEITLLKAAQTTVKNGFRYFSVVDDPSNARHKAPRQAVIYPTPSYYPYGYYRRHPAFWPDPF
;
A
#
# COMPACT_ATOMS: atom_id res chain seq x y z
N MET A 1 -13.92 -53.57 -44.38
CA MET A 1 -13.78 -52.92 -43.06
C MET A 1 -12.32 -53.08 -42.56
N LYS A 2 -11.35 -52.42 -43.19
CA LYS A 2 -9.91 -52.51 -42.81
C LYS A 2 -9.19 -51.15 -42.79
N SER A 3 -9.81 -50.08 -43.32
CA SER A 3 -9.24 -48.73 -43.36
C SER A 3 -9.49 -47.90 -42.09
N LEU A 4 -10.35 -48.36 -41.17
CA LEU A 4 -10.69 -47.65 -39.93
C LEU A 4 -9.66 -47.82 -38.80
N LEU A 5 -8.68 -48.72 -38.96
CA LEU A 5 -7.70 -49.06 -37.92
C LEU A 5 -6.39 -48.25 -38.00
N ILE A 6 -6.24 -47.38 -39.00
CA ILE A 6 -5.00 -46.62 -39.25
C ILE A 6 -5.06 -45.20 -38.65
N CYS A 7 -6.26 -44.67 -38.35
CA CYS A 7 -6.41 -43.33 -37.79
C CYS A 7 -6.40 -43.28 -36.25
N THR A 8 -6.41 -44.43 -35.59
CA THR A 8 -6.46 -44.54 -34.13
C THR A 8 -5.19 -44.06 -33.39
N PRO A 9 -3.95 -44.25 -33.89
CA PRO A 9 -2.77 -43.76 -33.17
C PRO A 9 -2.60 -42.23 -33.28
N LEU A 10 -3.20 -41.59 -34.28
CA LEU A 10 -3.06 -40.14 -34.47
C LEU A 10 -3.96 -39.33 -33.51
N LEU A 11 -5.10 -39.90 -33.11
CA LEU A 11 -6.03 -39.26 -32.18
C LEU A 11 -5.55 -39.31 -30.72
N VAL A 12 -4.79 -40.35 -30.35
CA VAL A 12 -4.20 -40.50 -29.01
C VAL A 12 -3.02 -39.54 -28.78
N ALA A 13 -2.31 -39.15 -29.85
CA ALA A 13 -1.21 -38.18 -29.74
C ALA A 13 -1.69 -36.75 -29.44
N LEU A 14 -2.90 -36.36 -29.88
CA LEU A 14 -3.44 -35.02 -29.64
C LEU A 14 -4.00 -34.81 -28.23
N THR A 15 -4.38 -35.87 -27.51
CA THR A 15 -4.96 -35.75 -26.15
C THR A 15 -3.91 -35.55 -25.05
N PHE A 16 -2.63 -35.84 -25.32
CA PHE A 16 -1.53 -35.60 -24.37
C PHE A 16 -0.97 -34.18 -24.38
N ALA A 17 -1.33 -33.34 -25.36
CA ALA A 17 -0.84 -31.95 -25.45
C ALA A 17 -1.64 -30.95 -24.59
N GLY A 18 -2.67 -31.40 -23.85
CA GLY A 18 -3.61 -30.52 -23.13
C GLY A 18 -3.28 -30.20 -21.66
N CYS A 19 -2.28 -30.83 -21.05
CA CYS A 19 -1.96 -30.66 -19.61
C CYS A 19 -0.63 -29.94 -19.37
N ALA A 20 -0.43 -28.72 -19.90
CA ALA A 20 0.83 -27.99 -19.63
C ALA A 20 0.74 -26.46 -19.67
N THR A 21 -0.39 -25.85 -19.34
CA THR A 21 -0.47 -24.37 -19.22
C THR A 21 -0.88 -23.88 -17.85
N VAL A 22 -0.80 -24.74 -16.82
CA VAL A 22 -0.81 -24.28 -15.43
C VAL A 22 0.64 -23.94 -15.05
N PRO A 23 0.97 -22.68 -14.72
CA PRO A 23 2.32 -22.35 -14.28
C PRO A 23 2.66 -23.22 -13.07
N SER A 24 3.72 -24.02 -13.20
CA SER A 24 4.08 -25.10 -12.27
C SER A 24 4.48 -24.63 -10.86
N LYS A 25 4.54 -23.31 -10.64
CA LYS A 25 4.90 -22.74 -9.35
C LYS A 25 4.11 -21.45 -9.08
N PRO A 26 3.48 -21.30 -7.91
CA PRO A 26 2.98 -20.01 -7.48
C PRO A 26 4.15 -19.01 -7.43
N ARG A 27 3.94 -17.80 -7.95
CA ARG A 27 4.97 -16.75 -7.96
C ARG A 27 5.43 -16.50 -6.52
N THR A 28 6.73 -16.44 -6.31
CA THR A 28 7.29 -16.15 -4.97
C THR A 28 7.10 -14.66 -4.66
N PHE A 29 7.09 -14.29 -3.38
CA PHE A 29 6.92 -12.88 -2.97
C PHE A 29 7.94 -11.93 -3.61
N ASP A 30 9.17 -12.41 -3.85
CA ASP A 30 10.23 -11.64 -4.52
C ASP A 30 9.92 -11.36 -5.99
N GLN A 31 8.99 -12.10 -6.60
CA GLN A 31 8.52 -11.93 -7.98
C GLN A 31 7.20 -11.14 -8.06
N LEU A 32 6.56 -10.84 -6.92
CA LEU A 32 5.31 -10.08 -6.87
C LEU A 32 5.55 -8.57 -6.73
N GLY A 33 6.75 -8.19 -6.29
CA GLY A 33 7.11 -6.80 -6.06
C GLY A 33 8.33 -6.64 -5.17
N GLN A 34 8.60 -5.38 -4.80
CA GLN A 34 9.70 -5.02 -3.93
C GLN A 34 9.21 -4.69 -2.53
N PHE A 35 9.87 -5.28 -1.54
CA PHE A 35 9.58 -5.05 -0.13
C PHE A 35 10.58 -4.08 0.49
N THR A 36 10.09 -3.12 1.27
CA THR A 36 10.92 -2.18 2.00
C THR A 36 10.49 -2.09 3.46
N ALA A 37 11.47 -2.06 4.37
CA ALA A 37 11.25 -1.88 5.80
C ALA A 37 12.31 -0.93 6.37
N TYR A 38 11.89 0.26 6.78
CA TYR A 38 12.76 1.28 7.35
C TYR A 38 12.39 1.53 8.82
N PRO A 39 13.34 1.45 9.76
CA PRO A 39 13.08 1.90 11.13
C PRO A 39 12.96 3.43 11.17
N LEU A 40 11.88 3.96 11.74
CA LEU A 40 11.80 5.39 12.09
C LEU A 40 12.29 5.63 13.52
N ASN A 41 12.09 4.66 14.40
CA ASN A 41 12.51 4.70 15.80
C ASN A 41 12.65 3.25 16.31
N ASN A 42 13.06 3.07 17.57
CA ASN A 42 13.26 1.77 18.21
C ASN A 42 12.01 0.87 18.26
N LYS A 43 10.81 1.43 18.05
CA LYS A 43 9.53 0.70 18.11
C LYS A 43 8.62 0.96 16.90
N THR A 44 9.07 1.76 15.94
CA THR A 44 8.23 2.23 14.83
C THR A 44 8.96 2.00 13.52
N TYR A 45 8.28 1.32 12.59
CA TYR A 45 8.83 0.92 11.30
C TYR A 45 7.88 1.35 10.20
N ARG A 46 8.45 1.82 9.09
CA ARG A 46 7.75 2.09 7.84
C ARG A 46 7.93 0.86 6.98
N VAL A 47 6.83 0.15 6.78
CA VAL A 47 6.77 -1.07 6.00
C VAL A 47 5.98 -0.77 4.73
N GLY A 48 6.55 -1.07 3.57
CA GLY A 48 5.92 -0.79 2.29
C GLY A 48 6.19 -1.90 1.28
N PHE A 49 5.19 -2.16 0.45
CA PHE A 49 5.27 -3.10 -0.64
C PHE A 49 4.97 -2.38 -1.96
N GLN A 50 5.92 -2.41 -2.87
CA GLN A 50 5.73 -1.91 -4.22
C GLN A 50 5.36 -3.10 -5.10
N ALA A 51 4.06 -3.21 -5.41
CA ALA A 51 3.54 -4.28 -6.25
C ALA A 51 3.88 -4.04 -7.73
N ASP A 52 4.03 -5.13 -8.49
CA ASP A 52 4.07 -5.07 -9.95
C ASP A 52 2.70 -4.72 -10.54
N ASN A 53 2.70 -4.18 -11.77
CA ASN A 53 1.53 -3.61 -12.47
C ASN A 53 0.29 -4.54 -12.57
N ASN A 54 0.42 -5.84 -12.33
CA ASN A 54 -0.66 -6.81 -12.44
C ASN A 54 -1.27 -7.23 -11.08
N LEU A 55 -0.86 -6.61 -9.97
CA LEU A 55 -1.38 -6.94 -8.64
C LEU A 55 -2.50 -5.99 -8.22
N SER A 56 -3.54 -6.51 -7.56
CA SER A 56 -4.60 -5.65 -7.02
C SER A 56 -4.14 -4.95 -5.74
N TYR A 57 -4.70 -3.76 -5.49
CA TYR A 57 -4.38 -3.00 -4.29
C TYR A 57 -4.62 -3.79 -3.00
N GLY A 58 -5.77 -4.49 -2.89
CA GLY A 58 -6.09 -5.30 -1.70
C GLY A 58 -5.09 -6.42 -1.46
N THR A 59 -4.62 -7.09 -2.53
CA THR A 59 -3.56 -8.09 -2.39
C THR A 59 -2.22 -7.47 -1.98
N ALA A 60 -1.88 -6.29 -2.48
CA ALA A 60 -0.67 -5.57 -2.06
C ALA A 60 -0.72 -5.17 -0.58
N GLU A 61 -1.90 -4.75 -0.10
CA GLU A 61 -2.13 -4.43 1.32
C GLU A 61 -1.96 -5.66 2.21
N GLU A 62 -2.59 -6.79 1.86
CA GLU A 62 -2.46 -8.04 2.60
C GLU A 62 -0.99 -8.51 2.68
N ILE A 63 -0.26 -8.43 1.57
CA ILE A 63 1.18 -8.73 1.54
C ILE A 63 1.96 -7.79 2.47
N THR A 64 1.63 -6.50 2.45
CA THR A 64 2.28 -5.50 3.32
C THR A 64 2.06 -5.82 4.79
N LEU A 65 0.83 -6.18 5.18
CA LEU A 65 0.49 -6.56 6.56
C LEU A 65 1.22 -7.84 6.99
N LEU A 66 1.30 -8.84 6.11
CA LEU A 66 2.05 -10.06 6.37
C LEU A 66 3.54 -9.75 6.58
N LYS A 67 4.12 -8.87 5.77
CA LYS A 67 5.50 -8.44 5.92
C LYS A 67 5.73 -7.59 7.16
N ALA A 68 4.75 -6.79 7.58
CA ALA A 68 4.80 -6.07 8.85
C ALA A 68 4.86 -7.08 10.02
N ALA A 69 4.05 -8.13 9.98
CA ALA A 69 4.09 -9.22 10.97
C ALA A 69 5.43 -9.98 10.96
N GLN A 70 6.05 -10.20 9.80
CA GLN A 70 7.39 -10.79 9.74
C GLN A 70 8.43 -9.86 10.37
N THR A 71 8.31 -8.56 10.13
CA THR A 71 9.22 -7.54 10.67
C THR A 71 9.08 -7.42 12.18
N THR A 72 7.87 -7.53 12.76
CA THR A 72 7.70 -7.53 14.22
C THR A 72 8.39 -8.70 14.87
N VAL A 73 8.13 -9.92 14.38
CA VAL A 73 8.71 -11.14 14.95
C VAL A 73 10.24 -11.10 14.83
N LYS A 74 10.76 -10.64 13.68
CA LYS A 74 12.21 -10.49 13.45
C LYS A 74 12.88 -9.54 14.45
N ASN A 75 12.19 -8.47 14.84
CA ASN A 75 12.69 -7.49 15.82
C ASN A 75 12.32 -7.84 17.27
N GLY A 76 11.74 -9.02 17.54
CA GLY A 76 11.42 -9.48 18.89
C GLY A 76 10.10 -8.94 19.47
N PHE A 77 9.24 -8.33 18.65
CA PHE A 77 7.93 -7.87 19.07
C PHE A 77 6.85 -8.93 18.85
N ARG A 78 5.86 -8.98 19.74
CA ARG A 78 4.73 -9.93 19.65
C ARG A 78 3.56 -9.41 18.83
N TYR A 79 3.37 -8.10 18.79
CA TYR A 79 2.22 -7.43 18.16
C TYR A 79 2.71 -6.20 17.39
N PHE A 80 1.95 -5.79 16.36
CA PHE A 80 2.03 -4.46 15.78
C PHE A 80 0.64 -3.83 15.72
N SER A 81 0.63 -2.51 15.63
CA SER A 81 -0.53 -1.72 15.24
C SER A 81 -0.19 -0.95 13.96
N VAL A 82 -1.18 -0.81 13.07
CA VAL A 82 -1.07 0.03 11.88
C VAL A 82 -1.46 1.45 12.27
N VAL A 83 -0.48 2.38 12.22
CA VAL A 83 -0.69 3.78 12.63
C VAL A 83 -1.16 4.63 11.45
N ASP A 84 -0.52 4.48 10.30
CA ASP A 84 -0.85 5.24 9.10
C ASP A 84 -1.06 4.31 7.92
N ASP A 85 -2.32 4.15 7.58
CA ASP A 85 -2.75 3.39 6.40
C ASP A 85 -3.22 4.38 5.32
N PRO A 86 -2.52 4.46 4.16
CA PRO A 86 -2.92 5.31 3.05
C PRO A 86 -4.21 4.84 2.38
N SER A 87 -4.62 3.56 2.51
CA SER A 87 -5.89 3.06 1.98
C SER A 87 -7.08 3.80 2.60
N ASN A 88 -6.92 4.13 3.89
CA ASN A 88 -7.94 4.75 4.72
C ASN A 88 -7.89 6.28 4.68
N ALA A 89 -7.07 6.88 3.79
CA ALA A 89 -6.96 8.33 3.66
C ALA A 89 -8.30 9.02 3.36
N ARG A 90 -9.24 8.32 2.70
CA ARG A 90 -10.59 8.84 2.45
C ARG A 90 -11.48 8.92 3.70
N HIS A 91 -11.24 8.12 4.73
CA HIS A 91 -12.02 8.18 5.99
C HIS A 91 -11.25 8.82 7.15
N LYS A 92 -10.00 9.25 6.94
CA LYS A 92 -9.26 10.02 7.94
C LYS A 92 -9.86 11.43 8.04
N ALA A 93 -10.16 11.86 9.26
CA ALA A 93 -10.54 13.24 9.51
C ALA A 93 -9.43 14.18 8.97
N PRO A 94 -9.80 15.28 8.30
CA PRO A 94 -8.82 16.23 7.79
C PRO A 94 -7.93 16.70 8.93
N ARG A 95 -6.63 16.77 8.65
CA ARG A 95 -5.62 17.23 9.60
C ARG A 95 -6.00 18.67 9.99
N GLN A 96 -6.39 18.88 11.23
CA GLN A 96 -6.63 20.23 11.73
C GLN A 96 -5.27 20.91 11.91
N ALA A 97 -5.07 22.05 11.25
CA ALA A 97 -3.91 22.87 11.50
C ALA A 97 -3.99 23.37 12.96
N VAL A 98 -2.89 23.21 13.72
CA VAL A 98 -2.77 23.85 15.02
C VAL A 98 -2.53 25.33 14.76
N ILE A 99 -3.59 26.15 14.86
CA ILE A 99 -3.50 27.60 14.77
C ILE A 99 -2.98 28.08 16.12
N TYR A 100 -1.73 28.55 16.16
CA TYR A 100 -1.23 29.26 17.33
C TYR A 100 -1.86 30.66 17.34
N PRO A 101 -2.38 31.13 18.49
CA PRO A 101 -2.84 32.50 18.57
C PRO A 101 -1.67 33.43 18.25
N THR A 102 -1.88 34.34 17.29
CA THR A 102 -0.92 35.40 17.02
C THR A 102 -0.75 36.22 18.29
N PRO A 103 0.49 36.56 18.70
CA PRO A 103 0.69 37.44 19.83
C PRO A 103 -0.06 38.74 19.58
N SER A 104 -0.97 39.10 20.49
CA SER A 104 -1.67 40.38 20.43
C SER A 104 -0.62 41.48 20.64
N TYR A 105 -0.13 42.05 19.53
CA TYR A 105 0.70 43.23 19.56
C TYR A 105 -0.21 44.39 19.93
N TYR A 106 -0.31 44.68 21.24
CA TYR A 106 -0.97 45.90 21.71
C TYR A 106 -0.23 47.09 21.08
N PRO A 107 -0.89 47.89 20.22
CA PRO A 107 -0.26 49.08 19.68
C PRO A 107 -0.05 50.07 20.82
N TYR A 108 1.21 50.30 21.15
CA TYR A 108 1.60 51.28 22.15
C TYR A 108 1.36 52.69 21.61
N GLY A 109 0.21 53.25 21.99
CA GLY A 109 0.01 54.69 22.08
C GLY A 109 -0.32 55.45 20.79
N TYR A 110 -1.24 56.40 20.97
CA TYR A 110 -1.48 57.62 20.18
C TYR A 110 -2.39 57.54 18.94
N TYR A 111 -3.66 57.91 19.18
CA TYR A 111 -4.46 58.87 18.41
C TYR A 111 -4.08 59.06 16.92
N ARG A 112 -4.81 58.41 16.00
CA ARG A 112 -5.46 59.11 14.86
C ARG A 112 -6.38 58.17 14.07
N ARG A 113 -7.50 58.77 13.68
CA ARG A 113 -8.61 58.29 12.85
C ARG A 113 -8.12 57.55 11.59
N HIS A 114 -8.75 56.41 11.25
CA HIS A 114 -9.48 56.16 9.99
C HIS A 114 -9.90 54.67 9.90
N PRO A 115 -11.15 54.35 9.49
CA PRO A 115 -11.62 52.97 9.37
C PRO A 115 -11.35 52.46 7.96
N ALA A 116 -10.34 51.61 7.80
CA ALA A 116 -10.20 50.75 6.62
C ALA A 116 -9.87 49.35 7.12
N PHE A 117 -10.91 48.71 7.66
CA PHE A 117 -10.96 47.30 7.99
C PHE A 117 -10.78 46.49 6.71
N TRP A 118 -9.58 46.01 6.47
CA TRP A 118 -9.32 44.97 5.46
C TRP A 118 -9.61 43.61 6.10
N PRO A 119 -10.48 42.76 5.53
CA PRO A 119 -10.63 41.40 5.98
C PRO A 119 -9.46 40.56 5.45
N ASP A 120 -8.78 39.88 6.36
CA ASP A 120 -7.75 38.88 6.08
C ASP A 120 -8.38 37.74 5.23
N PRO A 121 -7.75 37.25 4.14
CA PRO A 121 -8.38 36.28 3.22
C PRO A 121 -8.12 34.81 3.58
N PHE A 122 -7.89 34.48 4.85
CA PHE A 122 -7.66 33.11 5.32
C PHE A 122 -8.66 32.68 6.39
#